data_AF-A0A1Y1ZYG0-F1
#
_entry.id   AF-A0A1Y1ZYG0-F1
#
_cell.length_a   1.000
_cell.length_b   1.000
_cell.length_c   1.000
_cell.angle_alpha   90.00
_cell.angle_beta   90.00
_cell.angle_gamma   90.00
#
_symmetry.space_group_name_H-M   'P 1'
#
loop_
_entity.id
_entity.type
_entity.pdbx_description
1 polymer ?
#
loop_
_entity_poly.entity_id
_entity_poly.type
_entity_poly.pdbx_seq_one_letter_code
_entity_poly.pdbx_strand_id
1 'polypeptide(L)'
;VSHAVYLISSLDAPRNHQSIFVKTNADKPGYIFRVTGNIQNGMAFGHRPEIRPEDSHEFVSKTYPGTVSEASYERMRDVVDKVEPPNKDSN
;
A
#
# COMPACT_ATOMS: atom_id res chain seq x y z
N VAL A 1 -14.18 -13.53 7.23
CA VAL A 1 -13.82 -13.58 5.79
C VAL A 1 -12.31 -13.36 5.63
N SER A 2 -11.70 -13.70 4.49
CA SER A 2 -10.29 -13.37 4.20
C SER A 2 -10.15 -12.58 2.89
N HIS A 3 -9.17 -11.68 2.84
CA HIS A 3 -8.90 -10.79 1.72
C HIS A 3 -7.53 -11.10 1.13
N ALA A 4 -7.46 -11.14 -0.20
CA ALA A 4 -6.19 -11.34 -0.90
C ALA A 4 -5.31 -10.09 -0.78
N VAL A 5 -4.05 -10.29 -0.42
CA VAL A 5 -3.06 -9.22 -0.31
C VAL A 5 -2.09 -9.36 -1.48
N TYR A 6 -1.72 -8.23 -2.05
CA TYR A 6 -0.78 -8.12 -3.16
C TYR A 6 0.27 -7.07 -2.83
N LEU A 7 1.53 -7.36 -3.17
CA LEU A 7 2.59 -6.36 -3.22
C LEU A 7 2.62 -5.77 -4.62
N ILE A 8 2.47 -4.44 -4.71
CA ILE A 8 2.50 -3.68 -5.96
C ILE A 8 3.80 -2.90 -6.01
N SER A 9 4.51 -3.06 -7.13
CA SER A 9 5.67 -2.24 -7.46
C SER A 9 5.27 -1.20 -8.50
N SER A 10 5.56 0.06 -8.23
CA SER A 10 5.33 1.18 -9.14
C SER A 10 6.63 1.89 -9.47
N LEU A 11 6.74 2.48 -10.66
CA LEU A 11 7.88 3.27 -11.09
C LEU A 11 8.03 4.48 -10.18
N ASP A 12 9.22 4.60 -9.59
CA ASP A 12 9.65 5.76 -8.82
C ASP A 12 11.18 5.82 -8.83
N ALA A 13 11.76 6.99 -8.65
CA ALA A 13 13.21 7.21 -8.69
C ALA A 13 13.76 7.50 -7.28
N PRO A 14 14.89 6.90 -6.87
CA PRO A 14 15.80 6.03 -7.63
C PRO A 14 15.42 4.54 -7.62
N ARG A 15 14.37 4.15 -6.88
CA ARG A 15 13.91 2.77 -6.75
C ARG A 15 12.40 2.72 -6.86
N ASN A 16 11.88 1.65 -7.45
CA ASN A 16 10.45 1.42 -7.53
C ASN A 16 9.78 1.52 -6.17
N HIS A 17 8.71 2.28 -6.11
CA HIS A 17 7.90 2.44 -4.92
C HIS A 17 7.06 1.18 -4.68
N GLN A 18 7.08 0.67 -3.45
CA GLN A 18 6.33 -0.52 -3.06
C GLN A 18 5.05 -0.12 -2.31
N SER A 19 3.95 -0.80 -2.60
CA SER A 19 2.66 -0.56 -1.97
C SER A 19 1.93 -1.88 -1.71
N ILE A 20 1.15 -1.95 -0.64
CA ILE A 20 0.36 -3.13 -0.30
C ILE A 20 -1.07 -2.91 -0.78
N PHE A 21 -1.57 -3.78 -1.65
CA PHE A 21 -2.94 -3.76 -2.13
C PHE A 21 -3.74 -4.91 -1.51
N VAL A 22 -4.82 -4.58 -0.79
CA VAL A 22 -5.74 -5.55 -0.22
C VAL A 22 -7.03 -5.56 -1.02
N LYS A 23 -7.32 -6.70 -1.67
CA LYS A 23 -8.53 -6.90 -2.45
C LYS A 23 -9.67 -7.35 -1.54
N THR A 24 -10.57 -6.42 -1.24
CA THR A 24 -11.68 -6.64 -0.28
C THR A 24 -12.91 -7.28 -0.92
N ASN A 25 -13.05 -7.25 -2.26
CA ASN A 25 -14.09 -7.97 -3.02
C ASN A 25 -13.76 -8.01 -4.53
N ALA A 26 -14.48 -8.84 -5.30
CA ALA A 26 -14.27 -8.95 -6.76
C ALA A 26 -14.70 -7.69 -7.53
N ASP A 27 -15.84 -7.10 -7.14
CA ASP A 27 -16.47 -5.95 -7.82
C ASP A 27 -16.32 -4.61 -7.06
N LYS A 28 -15.71 -4.62 -5.88
CA LYS A 28 -15.48 -3.41 -5.09
C LYS A 28 -14.01 -2.97 -5.17
N PRO A 29 -13.74 -1.65 -5.10
CA PRO A 29 -12.37 -1.18 -4.95
C PRO A 29 -11.72 -1.83 -3.72
N GLY A 30 -10.55 -2.41 -3.92
CA GLY A 30 -9.66 -2.76 -2.82
C GLY A 30 -9.05 -1.50 -2.22
N TYR A 31 -8.12 -1.68 -1.30
CA TYR A 31 -7.38 -0.58 -0.69
C TYR A 31 -5.90 -0.76 -0.90
N ILE A 32 -5.24 0.28 -1.41
CA ILE A 32 -3.80 0.35 -1.45
C ILE A 32 -3.29 1.15 -0.25
N PHE A 33 -2.32 0.58 0.45
CA PHE A 33 -1.59 1.17 1.56
C PHE A 33 -0.19 1.48 1.06
N ARG A 34 0.23 2.73 1.23
CA ARG A 34 1.50 3.21 0.71
C ARG A 34 2.09 4.29 1.59
N VAL A 35 3.38 4.51 1.46
CA VAL A 35 3.98 5.75 1.93
C VAL A 35 3.74 6.82 0.86
N THR A 36 3.52 8.04 1.32
CA THR A 36 3.31 9.24 0.51
C THR A 36 4.24 10.34 1.02
N GLY A 37 4.42 11.40 0.25
CA GLY A 37 5.34 12.48 0.61
C GLY A 37 6.77 12.21 0.16
N ASN A 38 7.69 13.03 0.63
CA ASN A 38 9.11 12.98 0.24
C ASN A 38 10.00 13.40 1.42
N ILE A 39 11.31 13.17 1.30
CA ILE A 39 12.28 13.46 2.37
C ILE A 39 12.27 14.94 2.80
N GLN A 40 11.92 15.85 1.88
CA GLN A 40 11.93 17.29 2.16
C GLN A 40 10.71 17.74 2.96
N ASN A 41 9.52 17.21 2.65
CA ASN A 41 8.23 17.60 3.23
C ASN A 41 7.73 16.64 4.31
N GLY A 42 8.47 15.57 4.56
CA GLY A 42 8.04 14.45 5.38
C GLY A 42 7.38 13.37 4.53
N MET A 43 7.62 12.13 4.94
CA MET A 43 6.84 10.99 4.47
C MET A 43 5.57 10.89 5.33
N ALA A 44 4.55 10.19 4.87
CA ALA A 44 3.35 9.86 5.65
C ALA A 44 2.75 8.56 5.11
N PHE A 45 2.30 7.68 6.00
CA PHE A 45 1.49 6.57 5.56
C PHE A 45 0.13 7.07 5.05
N GLY A 46 -0.33 6.51 3.94
CA GLY A 46 -1.60 6.84 3.34
C GLY A 46 -2.27 5.60 2.77
N HIS A 47 -3.60 5.65 2.70
CA HIS A 47 -4.38 4.61 2.07
C HIS A 47 -5.43 5.21 1.13
N ARG A 48 -5.67 4.58 -0.01
CA ARG A 48 -6.73 5.00 -0.93
C ARG A 48 -7.47 3.81 -1.53
N PRO A 49 -8.75 3.97 -1.90
CA PRO A 49 -9.43 2.96 -2.69
C PRO A 49 -8.73 2.82 -4.06
N GLU A 50 -8.54 1.59 -4.50
CA GLU A 50 -7.95 1.26 -5.80
C GLU A 50 -8.68 0.05 -6.38
N ILE A 51 -9.11 0.14 -7.63
CA ILE A 51 -9.84 -0.95 -8.30
C ILE A 51 -8.83 -1.89 -8.94
N ARG A 52 -7.86 -1.31 -9.66
CA ARG A 52 -6.92 -2.09 -10.45
C ARG A 52 -5.58 -1.36 -10.57
N PRO A 53 -4.57 -1.73 -9.75
CA PRO A 53 -3.26 -1.10 -9.81
C PRO A 53 -2.54 -1.31 -11.15
N GLU A 54 -2.94 -2.32 -11.92
CA GLU A 54 -2.40 -2.62 -13.27
C GLU A 54 -2.77 -1.57 -14.33
N ASP A 55 -3.81 -0.76 -14.10
CA ASP A 55 -4.23 0.27 -15.05
C ASP A 55 -3.38 1.55 -14.94
N SER A 56 -2.50 1.64 -13.93
CA SER A 56 -1.57 2.78 -13.79
C SER A 56 -0.41 2.67 -14.77
N HIS A 57 -0.05 3.78 -15.40
CA HIS A 57 1.17 3.88 -16.22
C HIS A 57 2.46 3.65 -15.44
N GLU A 58 2.42 3.82 -14.12
CA GLU A 58 3.54 3.56 -13.23
C GLU A 58 3.63 2.08 -12.81
N PHE A 59 2.68 1.23 -13.19
CA PHE A 59 2.67 -0.18 -12.77
C PHE A 59 3.89 -0.94 -13.31
N VAL A 60 4.62 -1.63 -12.41
CA VAL A 60 5.75 -2.48 -12.76
C VAL A 60 5.41 -3.95 -12.53
N SER A 61 4.97 -4.31 -11.33
CA SER A 61 4.69 -5.70 -10.99
C SER A 61 3.69 -5.85 -9.86
N LYS A 62 3.12 -7.05 -9.76
CA LYS A 62 2.17 -7.47 -8.73
C LYS A 62 2.51 -8.88 -8.27
N THR A 63 2.75 -9.04 -6.98
CA THR A 63 3.08 -10.33 -6.36
C THR A 63 2.04 -10.67 -5.32
N TYR A 64 1.63 -11.94 -5.25
CA TYR A 64 0.67 -12.43 -4.25
C TYR A 64 1.42 -13.09 -3.08
N PRO A 65 1.59 -12.41 -1.94
CA PRO A 65 2.18 -13.00 -0.74
C PRO A 65 1.21 -13.87 0.06
N GLY A 66 -0.11 -13.67 -0.05
CA GLY A 66 -1.10 -14.43 0.73
C GLY A 66 -2.40 -13.68 1.01
N THR A 67 -3.06 -14.06 2.11
CA THR A 67 -4.34 -13.47 2.54
C THR A 67 -4.26 -12.91 3.95
N VAL A 68 -5.15 -11.96 4.26
CA VAL A 68 -5.36 -11.41 5.60
C VAL A 68 -6.79 -11.67 6.04
N SER A 69 -7.03 -11.97 7.33
CA SER A 69 -8.39 -12.06 7.85
C SER A 69 -9.04 -10.68 7.94
N GLU A 70 -10.37 -10.63 7.90
CA GLU A 70 -11.15 -9.41 8.05
C GLU A 70 -10.83 -8.64 9.35
N ALA A 71 -10.73 -9.34 10.49
CA ALA A 71 -10.33 -8.73 11.76
C ALA A 71 -8.92 -8.12 11.73
N SER A 72 -7.98 -8.77 11.04
CA SER A 72 -6.62 -8.24 10.86
C SER A 72 -6.58 -7.08 9.86
N TYR A 73 -7.47 -7.07 8.86
CA TYR A 73 -7.59 -5.97 7.91
C TYR A 73 -8.07 -4.67 8.57
N GLU A 74 -9.06 -4.74 9.45
CA GLU A 74 -9.49 -3.57 10.24
C GLU A 74 -8.35 -3.03 11.10
N ARG A 75 -7.58 -3.94 11.72
CA ARG A 75 -6.38 -3.58 12.49
C ARG A 75 -5.27 -3.00 11.62
N MET A 76 -5.12 -3.42 10.37
CA MET A 76 -4.09 -2.88 9.47
C MET A 76 -4.27 -1.38 9.24
N ARG A 77 -5.50 -0.88 9.08
CA ARG A 77 -5.75 0.56 8.92
C ARG A 77 -5.28 1.33 10.16
N ASP A 78 -5.72 0.88 11.34
CA ASP A 78 -5.34 1.50 12.62
C ASP A 78 -3.82 1.49 12.84
N VAL A 79 -3.14 0.39 12.46
CA VAL A 79 -1.68 0.30 12.55
C VAL A 79 -1.02 1.28 11.59
N VAL A 80 -1.41 1.28 10.31
CA VAL A 80 -0.82 2.14 9.28
C VAL A 80 -0.94 3.63 9.65
N ASP A 81 -2.08 4.04 10.19
CA ASP A 81 -2.30 5.43 10.62
C ASP A 81 -1.47 5.82 11.85
N LYS A 82 -1.04 4.86 12.67
CA LYS A 82 -0.23 5.06 13.88
C LYS A 82 1.27 4.95 13.64
N VAL A 83 1.70 4.41 12.50
CA VAL A 83 3.13 4.34 12.21
C VAL A 83 3.58 5.75 11.84
N GLU A 84 4.46 6.32 12.66
CA GLU A 84 5.12 7.55 12.29
C GLU A 84 5.94 7.32 11.02
N PRO A 85 5.86 8.25 10.06
CA PRO A 85 6.69 8.15 8.86
C PRO A 85 8.16 8.09 9.24
N PRO A 86 9.01 7.42 8.42
CA PRO A 86 10.42 7.38 8.69
C PRO A 86 10.96 8.79 8.88
N ASN A 87 11.51 9.04 10.08
CA ASN A 87 12.06 10.32 10.47
C ASN A 87 13.18 10.74 9.50
N LYS A 88 13.38 12.05 9.39
CA LYS A 88 14.34 12.69 8.47
C LYS A 88 15.81 12.24 8.66
N ASP A 89 16.12 11.45 9.68
CA ASP A 89 17.48 11.01 9.99
C ASP A 89 17.57 9.48 10.13
N SER A 90 18.21 8.82 9.17
CA SER A 90 19.09 7.67 9.38
C SER A 90 20.00 7.52 8.16
N ASN A 91 21.18 8.12 8.32
CA ASN A 91 22.41 7.92 7.56
C ASN A 91 22.87 6.45 7.57
#